data_AF-A0A6N7GJA5-F1
#
_entry.id   AF-A0A6N7GJA5-F1
#
_cell.length_a   1.000
_cell.length_b   1.000
_cell.length_c   1.000
_cell.angle_alpha   90.00
_cell.angle_beta   90.00
_cell.angle_gamma   90.00
#
_symmetry.space_group_name_H-M   'P 1'
#
loop_
_entity.id
_entity.type
_entity.pdbx_description
1 polymer ?
#
loop_
_entity_poly.entity_id
_entity_poly.type
_entity_poly.pdbx_seq_one_letter_code
_entity_poly.pdbx_strand_id
1 'polypeptide(L)'
;MDHSSTVKAGRGSWLEWFGWLGLLIAWTCVIGYDAANVENVSLLTYVSPRFELALWLVAIGLTLWRLKQARRGRLVLAATAVVLGIACTQVASWAVLVHPAPYYVTHRYAFDAVAAGVRDGSIGVSDEYYGEPLPWYLRDLSTTGNVAKVGEQDRVPVVFLPQWLGIPDDAGGYVFCDCYPRSDLTVDLFGALARVRAGVDLGNGWWYLEPGDL
;
A
#
# COMPACT_ATOMS: atom_id res chain seq x y z
N MET A 1 33.71 63.55 -1.51
CA MET A 1 32.35 63.13 -1.11
C MET A 1 31.89 62.14 -2.15
N ASP A 2 32.00 60.86 -1.82
CA ASP A 2 31.92 59.74 -2.76
C ASP A 2 30.65 58.93 -2.45
N HIS A 3 29.67 59.01 -3.34
CA HIS A 3 28.41 58.28 -3.29
C HIS A 3 28.47 57.14 -4.31
N SER A 4 29.08 56.01 -3.94
CA SER A 4 28.95 54.78 -4.72
C SER A 4 28.95 53.54 -3.83
N SER A 5 27.90 53.40 -3.03
CA SER A 5 27.56 52.10 -2.45
C SER A 5 26.06 51.89 -2.59
N THR A 6 25.68 50.62 -2.81
CA THR A 6 24.32 50.10 -3.02
C THR A 6 23.88 50.05 -4.48
N VAL A 7 24.06 48.89 -5.12
CA VAL A 7 22.99 48.01 -5.65
C VAL A 7 23.68 46.69 -6.09
N LYS A 8 23.88 45.78 -5.13
CA LYS A 8 24.16 44.35 -5.42
C LYS A 8 23.20 43.44 -4.63
N ALA A 9 22.00 43.94 -4.33
CA ALA A 9 20.91 43.16 -3.78
C ALA A 9 19.86 43.00 -4.88
N GLY A 10 19.63 41.76 -5.34
CA GLY A 10 18.46 41.52 -6.20
C GLY A 10 18.46 40.20 -6.96
N ARG A 11 19.58 39.79 -7.56
CA ARG A 11 19.58 38.60 -8.43
C ARG A 11 19.59 37.25 -7.71
N GLY A 12 20.00 37.21 -6.44
CA GLY A 12 20.01 35.95 -5.65
C GLY A 12 18.62 35.45 -5.26
N SER A 13 17.69 36.36 -4.92
CA SER A 13 16.41 35.95 -4.29
C SER A 13 15.42 35.30 -5.26
N TRP A 14 15.41 35.72 -6.53
CA TRP A 14 14.46 35.21 -7.53
C TRP A 14 14.72 33.74 -7.89
N LEU A 15 15.98 33.37 -8.10
CA LEU A 15 16.39 31.98 -8.38
C LEU A 15 16.19 31.03 -7.18
N GLU A 16 16.29 31.55 -5.97
CA GLU A 16 15.93 30.81 -4.76
C GLU A 16 14.43 30.58 -4.68
N TRP A 17 13.62 31.62 -4.92
CA TRP A 17 12.16 31.54 -4.94
C TRP A 17 11.63 30.52 -5.95
N PHE A 18 12.15 30.53 -7.18
CA PHE A 18 11.67 29.62 -8.23
C PHE A 18 11.88 28.14 -7.88
N GLY A 19 12.93 27.75 -7.16
CA GLY A 19 13.08 26.34 -6.80
C GLY A 19 12.34 25.94 -5.54
N TRP A 20 12.09 26.84 -4.60
CA TRP A 20 11.16 26.55 -3.51
C TRP A 20 9.73 26.38 -4.04
N LEU A 21 9.34 27.20 -5.03
CA LEU A 21 8.06 27.03 -5.73
C LEU A 21 7.99 25.71 -6.49
N GLY A 22 9.05 25.33 -7.21
CA GLY A 22 9.11 24.03 -7.89
C GLY A 22 9.02 22.83 -6.93
N LEU A 23 9.67 22.93 -5.76
CA LEU A 23 9.59 21.91 -4.72
C LEU A 23 8.18 21.82 -4.13
N LEU A 24 7.56 22.97 -3.83
CA LEU A 24 6.18 23.05 -3.35
C LEU A 24 5.22 22.40 -4.36
N ILE A 25 5.35 22.74 -5.65
CA ILE A 25 4.52 22.16 -6.72
C ILE A 25 4.70 20.64 -6.77
N ALA A 26 5.94 20.14 -6.76
CA ALA A 26 6.20 18.70 -6.81
C ALA A 26 5.55 17.95 -5.64
N TRP A 27 5.70 18.44 -4.41
CA TRP A 27 5.06 17.84 -3.24
C TRP A 27 3.54 18.00 -3.23
N THR A 28 3.02 19.11 -3.75
CA THR A 28 1.56 19.31 -3.90
C THR A 28 0.99 18.32 -4.91
N CYS A 29 1.71 17.99 -5.98
CA CYS A 29 1.30 16.94 -6.90
C CYS A 29 1.30 15.56 -6.24
N VAL A 30 2.30 15.22 -5.42
CA VAL A 30 2.33 13.96 -4.66
C VAL A 30 1.15 13.88 -3.69
N ILE A 31 0.97 14.91 -2.86
CA ILE A 31 -0.14 14.97 -1.89
C ILE A 31 -1.50 14.97 -2.59
N GLY A 32 -1.64 15.73 -3.67
CA GLY A 32 -2.88 15.80 -4.44
C GLY A 32 -3.22 14.47 -5.11
N TYR A 33 -2.20 13.73 -5.54
CA TYR A 33 -2.37 12.40 -6.11
C TYR A 33 -2.81 11.38 -5.04
N ASP A 34 -2.12 11.32 -3.90
CA ASP A 34 -2.51 10.48 -2.75
C ASP A 34 -3.91 10.83 -2.24
N ALA A 35 -4.20 12.13 -2.05
CA ALA A 35 -5.48 12.60 -1.53
C ALA A 35 -6.64 12.41 -2.51
N ALA A 36 -6.36 12.43 -3.82
CA ALA A 36 -7.38 12.14 -4.83
C ALA A 36 -7.78 10.66 -4.83
N ASN A 37 -7.00 9.79 -4.17
CA ASN A 37 -7.29 8.37 -3.91
C ASN A 37 -8.05 7.76 -5.09
N VAL A 38 -7.49 7.90 -6.30
CA VAL A 38 -8.23 7.67 -7.53
C VAL A 38 -8.47 6.16 -7.65
N GLU A 39 -9.60 5.71 -7.11
CA GLU A 39 -10.15 4.33 -7.09
C GLU A 39 -10.44 3.77 -8.51
N ASN A 40 -9.72 4.20 -9.56
CA ASN A 40 -9.86 3.64 -10.90
C ASN A 40 -8.87 2.51 -11.12
N VAL A 41 -9.10 1.38 -10.46
CA VAL A 41 -8.17 0.24 -10.34
C VAL A 41 -7.96 -0.54 -11.66
N SER A 42 -8.78 -0.37 -12.71
CA SER A 42 -8.72 -1.25 -13.90
C SER A 42 -7.75 -0.84 -15.02
N LEU A 43 -7.45 0.45 -15.19
CA LEU A 43 -6.46 0.93 -16.19
C LEU A 43 -5.16 1.46 -15.55
N LEU A 44 -5.20 1.73 -14.24
CA LEU A 44 -4.12 2.35 -13.49
C LEU A 44 -3.22 1.34 -12.78
N THR A 45 -3.63 0.09 -12.51
CA THR A 45 -2.78 -0.91 -11.83
C THR A 45 -1.39 -1.08 -12.44
N TYR A 46 -1.23 -0.88 -13.75
CA TYR A 46 0.07 -0.94 -14.43
C TYR A 46 0.74 0.42 -14.68
N VAL A 47 -0.02 1.50 -14.82
CA VAL A 47 0.50 2.85 -15.17
C VAL A 47 0.70 3.73 -13.94
N SER A 48 -0.25 3.68 -13.00
CA SER A 48 -0.26 4.37 -11.70
C SER A 48 1.03 4.14 -10.93
N PRO A 49 1.53 2.90 -10.79
CA PRO A 49 2.80 2.66 -10.11
C PRO A 49 3.98 3.42 -10.65
N ARG A 50 4.13 3.39 -11.96
CA ARG A 50 5.30 3.95 -12.63
C ARG A 50 5.23 5.46 -12.62
N PHE A 51 4.01 6.00 -12.75
CA PHE A 51 3.75 7.42 -12.69
C PHE A 51 3.94 7.98 -11.28
N GLU A 52 3.39 7.32 -10.25
CA GLU A 52 3.57 7.67 -8.85
C GLU A 52 5.06 7.61 -8.48
N LEU A 53 5.74 6.51 -8.80
CA LEU A 53 7.18 6.39 -8.58
C LEU A 53 7.95 7.52 -9.26
N ALA A 54 7.60 7.88 -10.50
CA ALA A 54 8.24 9.00 -11.19
C ALA A 54 8.01 10.34 -10.47
N LEU A 55 6.79 10.62 -9.98
CA LEU A 55 6.49 11.81 -9.18
C LEU A 55 7.33 11.86 -7.90
N TRP A 56 7.41 10.74 -7.17
CA TRP A 56 8.25 10.62 -5.97
C TRP A 56 9.72 10.84 -6.27
N LEU A 57 10.26 10.20 -7.32
CA LEU A 57 11.66 10.37 -7.72
C LEU A 57 11.99 11.82 -8.12
N VAL A 58 11.08 12.50 -8.82
CA VAL A 58 11.23 13.92 -9.16
C VAL A 58 11.23 14.78 -7.90
N ALA A 59 10.28 14.57 -6.98
CA ALA A 59 10.19 15.33 -5.73
C ALA A 59 11.45 15.13 -4.85
N ILE A 60 11.91 13.88 -4.70
CA ILE A 60 13.14 13.54 -3.97
C ILE A 60 14.36 14.14 -4.66
N GLY A 61 14.47 14.01 -5.99
CA GLY A 61 15.57 14.56 -6.78
C GLY A 61 15.71 16.08 -6.63
N LEU A 62 14.59 16.80 -6.71
CA LEU A 62 14.54 18.24 -6.47
C LEU A 62 14.91 18.61 -5.03
N THR A 63 14.46 17.82 -4.06
CA THR A 63 14.82 17.98 -2.63
C THR A 63 16.33 17.84 -2.44
N LEU A 64 16.94 16.76 -2.94
CA LEU A 64 18.38 16.48 -2.86
C LEU A 64 19.22 17.51 -3.60
N TRP A 65 18.78 17.96 -4.77
CA TRP A 65 19.45 19.02 -5.52
C TRP A 65 19.47 20.33 -4.73
N ARG A 66 18.36 20.70 -4.07
CA ARG A 66 18.28 21.88 -3.22
C ARG A 66 19.13 21.77 -1.97
N LEU A 67 19.20 20.60 -1.34
CA LEU A 67 20.12 20.31 -0.22
C LEU A 67 21.59 20.54 -0.59
N LYS A 68 22.00 20.15 -1.80
CA LYS A 68 23.37 20.38 -2.27
C LYS A 68 23.70 21.87 -2.42
N GLN A 69 22.70 22.71 -2.69
CA GLN A 69 22.88 24.16 -2.86
C GLN A 69 22.70 24.96 -1.56
N ALA A 70 21.90 24.46 -0.61
CA ALA A 70 21.66 25.13 0.65
C ALA A 70 22.90 25.06 1.56
N ARG A 71 23.30 26.20 2.14
CA ARG A 71 24.31 26.21 3.22
C ARG A 71 23.76 25.45 4.42
N ARG A 72 24.57 24.54 4.98
CA ARG A 72 24.28 23.52 6.02
C ARG A 72 23.57 24.07 7.28
N GLY A 73 22.30 24.45 7.18
CA GLY A 73 21.44 24.81 8.30
C GLY A 73 20.74 23.58 8.88
N ARG A 74 20.68 23.46 10.20
CA ARG A 74 20.03 22.33 10.90
C ARG A 74 18.56 22.13 10.49
N LEU A 75 17.85 23.20 10.14
CA LEU A 75 16.46 23.15 9.68
C LEU A 75 16.30 22.46 8.33
N VAL A 76 17.23 22.69 7.38
CA VAL A 76 17.18 22.05 6.06
C VAL A 76 17.41 20.54 6.20
N LEU A 77 18.33 20.14 7.07
CA LEU A 77 18.56 18.73 7.41
C LEU A 77 17.33 18.08 8.05
N ALA A 78 16.67 18.76 9.00
CA ALA A 78 15.48 18.24 9.66
C ALA A 78 14.31 18.03 8.68
N ALA A 79 14.00 19.03 7.85
CA ALA A 79 12.94 18.93 6.84
C ALA A 79 13.21 17.79 5.84
N THR A 80 14.48 17.58 5.49
CA THR A 80 14.90 16.48 4.61
C THR A 80 14.71 15.12 5.25
N ALA A 81 15.09 14.97 6.52
CA ALA A 81 14.92 13.71 7.24
C ALA A 81 13.44 13.31 7.33
N VAL A 82 12.55 14.30 7.55
CA VAL A 82 11.09 14.05 7.56
C VAL A 82 10.62 13.60 6.17
N VAL A 83 10.99 14.32 5.12
CA VAL A 83 10.62 13.99 3.73
C VAL A 83 11.11 12.59 3.33
N LEU A 84 12.36 12.26 3.64
CA LEU A 84 12.91 10.92 3.36
C LEU A 84 12.24 9.84 4.21
N GLY A 85 11.91 10.14 5.47
CA GLY A 85 11.15 9.24 6.33
C GLY A 85 9.79 8.90 5.73
N ILE A 86 9.05 9.92 5.26
CA ILE A 86 7.75 9.74 4.60
C ILE A 86 7.90 8.96 3.29
N ALA A 87 8.93 9.26 2.48
CA ALA A 87 9.20 8.51 1.25
C ALA A 87 9.52 7.03 1.54
N CYS A 88 10.32 6.75 2.58
CA CYS A 88 10.63 5.38 2.99
C CYS A 88 9.39 4.63 3.47
N THR A 89 8.48 5.28 4.22
CA THR A 89 7.22 4.64 4.64
C THR A 89 6.32 4.32 3.45
N GLN A 90 6.29 5.19 2.44
CA GLN A 90 5.47 4.95 1.24
C GLN A 90 6.06 3.88 0.33
N VAL A 91 7.38 3.82 0.16
CA VAL A 91 8.00 2.70 -0.57
C VAL A 91 7.78 1.36 0.16
N ALA A 92 7.73 1.37 1.49
CA ALA A 92 7.40 0.18 2.27
C ALA A 92 5.94 -0.27 2.11
N SER A 93 4.98 0.67 1.96
CA SER A 93 3.58 0.32 1.66
C SER A 93 3.43 -0.26 0.26
N TRP A 94 4.18 0.25 -0.72
CA TRP A 94 4.27 -0.29 -2.07
C TRP A 94 4.84 -1.72 -2.13
N ALA A 95 5.78 -2.05 -1.25
CA ALA A 95 6.34 -3.40 -1.19
C ALA A 95 5.31 -4.47 -0.84
N VAL A 96 4.18 -4.10 -0.21
CA VAL A 96 3.06 -4.99 0.09
C VAL A 96 2.33 -5.42 -1.17
N LEU A 97 2.19 -4.53 -2.15
CA LEU A 97 1.58 -4.83 -3.46
C LEU A 97 2.52 -5.66 -4.36
N VAL A 98 3.84 -5.55 -4.17
CA VAL A 98 4.82 -6.29 -4.98
C VAL A 98 5.20 -7.63 -4.34
N HIS A 99 5.15 -7.71 -3.01
CA HIS A 99 5.40 -8.92 -2.24
C HIS A 99 4.41 -8.98 -1.05
N PRO A 100 3.56 -10.01 -0.96
CA PRO A 100 2.61 -10.14 0.15
C PRO A 100 3.28 -10.52 1.48
N ALA A 101 4.47 -11.12 1.42
CA ALA A 101 5.13 -11.66 2.62
C ALA A 101 5.52 -10.60 3.68
N PRO A 102 6.10 -9.44 3.36
CA PRO A 102 6.39 -8.40 4.34
C PRO A 102 5.19 -7.96 5.19
N TYR A 103 4.03 -7.74 4.59
CA TYR A 103 2.84 -7.33 5.35
C TYR A 103 2.32 -8.44 6.26
N TYR A 104 2.30 -9.68 5.77
CA TYR A 104 1.99 -10.85 6.60
C TYR A 104 2.94 -10.99 7.80
N VAL A 105 4.25 -10.79 7.59
CA VAL A 105 5.25 -10.86 8.66
C VAL A 105 5.07 -9.74 9.68
N THR A 106 4.83 -8.51 9.25
CA THR A 106 4.66 -7.37 10.18
C THR A 106 3.34 -7.43 10.95
N HIS A 107 2.29 -8.02 10.38
CA HIS A 107 0.98 -8.17 11.01
C HIS A 107 0.72 -9.59 11.49
N ARG A 108 1.78 -10.40 11.69
CA ARG A 108 1.65 -11.83 12.01
C ARG A 108 0.71 -12.11 13.18
N TYR A 109 0.75 -11.26 14.21
CA TYR A 109 -0.11 -11.35 15.38
C TYR A 109 -1.61 -11.27 15.04
N ALA A 110 -1.98 -10.42 14.07
CA ALA A 110 -3.36 -10.19 13.67
C ALA A 110 -3.84 -11.34 12.76
N PHE A 111 -2.99 -11.82 11.85
CA PHE A 111 -3.25 -13.04 11.08
C PHE A 111 -3.44 -14.27 11.98
N ASP A 112 -2.64 -14.39 13.05
CA ASP A 112 -2.81 -15.47 14.04
C ASP A 112 -4.13 -15.34 14.81
N ALA A 113 -4.58 -14.12 15.11
CA ALA A 113 -5.87 -13.90 15.74
C ALA A 113 -7.04 -14.29 14.82
N VAL A 114 -6.96 -13.99 13.52
CA VAL A 114 -7.97 -14.44 12.54
C VAL A 114 -7.96 -15.97 12.44
N ALA A 115 -6.79 -16.58 12.33
CA ALA A 115 -6.67 -18.04 12.27
C ALA A 115 -7.21 -18.73 13.54
N ALA A 116 -6.97 -18.15 14.71
CA ALA A 116 -7.57 -18.63 15.96
C ALA A 116 -9.10 -18.51 15.96
N GLY A 117 -9.63 -17.38 15.47
CA GLY A 117 -11.08 -17.18 15.35
C GLY A 117 -11.75 -18.13 14.35
N VAL A 118 -11.05 -18.51 13.29
CA VAL A 118 -11.54 -19.55 12.36
C VAL A 118 -11.59 -20.92 13.05
N ARG A 119 -10.56 -21.26 13.82
CA ARG A 119 -10.47 -22.54 14.54
C ARG A 119 -11.49 -22.69 15.66
N ASP A 120 -11.80 -21.61 16.37
CA ASP A 120 -12.80 -21.62 17.44
C ASP A 120 -14.24 -21.39 16.94
N GLY A 121 -14.39 -21.09 15.64
CA GLY A 121 -15.69 -20.88 14.99
C GLY A 121 -16.31 -19.50 15.26
N SER A 122 -15.52 -18.51 15.69
CA SER A 122 -15.96 -17.12 15.84
C SER A 122 -15.79 -16.27 14.57
N ILE A 123 -15.00 -16.74 13.59
CA ILE A 123 -14.78 -16.10 12.29
C ILE A 123 -15.04 -17.10 11.16
N GLY A 124 -15.63 -16.64 10.06
CA GLY A 124 -15.94 -17.47 8.89
C GLY A 124 -17.25 -18.24 9.05
N VAL A 125 -18.17 -17.72 9.86
CA VAL A 125 -19.48 -18.33 10.12
C VAL A 125 -20.52 -17.86 9.10
N SER A 126 -20.41 -16.60 8.68
CA SER A 126 -21.32 -16.00 7.71
C SER A 126 -21.07 -16.52 6.29
N ASP A 127 -22.15 -16.81 5.57
CA ASP A 127 -22.14 -17.09 4.12
C ASP A 127 -22.45 -15.81 3.30
N GLU A 128 -22.37 -14.62 3.89
CA GLU A 128 -22.49 -13.36 3.17
C GLU A 128 -21.38 -13.20 2.13
N TYR A 129 -21.74 -12.79 0.92
CA TYR A 129 -20.82 -12.73 -0.22
C TYR A 129 -19.60 -11.82 0.06
N TYR A 130 -19.80 -10.65 0.66
CA TYR A 130 -18.72 -9.73 1.05
C TYR A 130 -18.21 -9.94 2.49
N GLY A 131 -18.60 -11.06 3.10
CA GLY A 131 -18.17 -11.46 4.42
C GLY A 131 -18.77 -10.67 5.57
N GLU A 132 -18.40 -11.10 6.77
CA GLU A 132 -18.79 -10.47 8.03
C GLU A 132 -17.73 -9.46 8.51
N PRO A 133 -18.09 -8.44 9.28
CA PRO A 133 -17.14 -7.46 9.78
C PRO A 133 -16.16 -8.10 10.77
N LEU A 134 -14.87 -7.85 10.57
CA LEU A 134 -13.85 -8.23 11.54
C LEU A 134 -14.01 -7.43 12.85
N PRO A 135 -13.52 -7.97 13.98
CA PRO A 135 -13.27 -7.20 15.18
C PRO A 135 -12.50 -5.91 14.83
N TRP A 136 -12.86 -4.79 15.45
CA TRP A 136 -12.39 -3.46 15.03
C TRP A 136 -10.86 -3.34 14.91
N TYR A 137 -10.11 -4.07 15.74
CA TYR A 137 -8.65 -4.07 15.78
C TYR A 137 -7.98 -4.99 14.74
N LEU A 138 -8.77 -5.72 13.94
CA LEU A 138 -8.32 -6.57 12.83
C LEU A 138 -8.78 -6.05 11.47
N ARG A 139 -9.58 -4.98 11.44
CA ARG A 139 -10.19 -4.48 10.19
C ARG A 139 -9.17 -3.94 9.19
N ASP A 140 -8.00 -3.54 9.65
CA ASP A 140 -6.89 -3.10 8.80
C ASP A 140 -6.32 -4.22 7.93
N LEU A 141 -6.56 -5.50 8.28
CA LEU A 141 -6.20 -6.66 7.47
C LEU A 141 -7.02 -6.83 6.20
N SER A 142 -8.06 -6.03 5.99
CA SER A 142 -8.92 -6.10 4.81
C SER A 142 -9.29 -4.69 4.35
N THR A 143 -9.26 -4.44 3.05
CA THR A 143 -9.66 -3.14 2.49
C THR A 143 -11.13 -2.82 2.76
N THR A 144 -11.96 -3.86 2.98
CA THR A 144 -13.38 -3.70 3.35
C THR A 144 -13.61 -3.74 4.86
N GLY A 145 -12.60 -4.09 5.66
CA GLY A 145 -12.75 -4.38 7.08
C GLY A 145 -13.54 -5.67 7.39
N ASN A 146 -13.81 -6.49 6.36
CA ASN A 146 -14.56 -7.73 6.47
C ASN A 146 -13.70 -8.95 6.15
N VAL A 147 -14.17 -10.11 6.60
CA VAL A 147 -13.65 -11.43 6.29
C VAL A 147 -14.74 -12.27 5.63
N ALA A 148 -14.45 -12.76 4.42
CA ALA A 148 -15.41 -13.54 3.64
C ALA A 148 -15.10 -15.03 3.71
N LYS A 149 -16.12 -15.87 3.93
CA LYS A 149 -16.00 -17.31 3.75
C LYS A 149 -16.11 -17.61 2.25
N VAL A 150 -15.00 -18.03 1.64
CA VAL A 150 -14.87 -18.23 0.19
C VAL A 150 -14.80 -19.70 -0.22
N GLY A 151 -14.87 -20.61 0.75
CA GLY A 151 -14.86 -22.03 0.53
C GLY A 151 -14.87 -22.82 1.84
N GLU A 152 -14.72 -24.13 1.71
CA GLU A 152 -14.63 -25.05 2.84
C GLU A 152 -13.77 -26.24 2.44
N GLN A 153 -12.90 -26.68 3.34
CA GLN A 153 -12.17 -27.95 3.20
C GLN A 153 -12.22 -28.70 4.53
N ASP A 154 -12.53 -29.99 4.48
CA ASP A 154 -12.58 -30.86 5.67
C ASP A 154 -13.51 -30.34 6.79
N ARG A 155 -14.61 -29.65 6.41
CA ARG A 155 -15.56 -28.95 7.30
C ARG A 155 -15.00 -27.74 8.04
N VAL A 156 -13.87 -27.21 7.58
CA VAL A 156 -13.29 -25.97 8.09
C VAL A 156 -13.44 -24.87 7.03
N PRO A 157 -13.97 -23.69 7.39
CA PRO A 157 -14.13 -22.61 6.43
C PRO A 157 -12.78 -22.12 5.92
N VAL A 158 -12.74 -21.82 4.63
CA VAL A 158 -11.64 -21.10 3.98
C VAL A 158 -12.04 -19.64 3.93
N VAL A 159 -11.27 -18.77 4.57
CA VAL A 159 -11.62 -17.35 4.70
C VAL A 159 -10.68 -16.47 3.88
N PHE A 160 -11.20 -15.33 3.43
CA PHE A 160 -10.52 -14.38 2.57
C PHE A 160 -10.54 -12.97 3.17
N LEU A 161 -9.39 -12.32 3.10
CA LEU A 161 -9.13 -10.95 3.51
C LEU A 161 -8.69 -10.15 2.28
N PRO A 162 -9.61 -9.47 1.57
CA PRO A 162 -9.28 -8.72 0.37
C PRO A 162 -8.36 -7.54 0.71
N GLN A 163 -7.24 -7.41 -0.02
CA GLN A 163 -6.31 -6.30 0.12
C GLN A 163 -6.56 -5.22 -0.95
N TRP A 164 -7.17 -5.60 -2.06
CA TRP A 164 -7.61 -4.70 -3.11
C TRP A 164 -8.86 -5.27 -3.79
N LEU A 165 -9.65 -4.39 -4.39
CA LEU A 165 -10.85 -4.72 -5.15
C LEU A 165 -10.76 -4.15 -6.57
N GLY A 166 -11.16 -4.94 -7.57
CA GLY A 166 -11.32 -4.56 -8.95
C GLY A 166 -12.78 -4.30 -9.32
N ILE A 167 -13.00 -3.55 -10.42
CA ILE A 167 -14.32 -3.30 -11.02
C ILE A 167 -14.40 -4.12 -12.31
N PRO A 168 -15.49 -4.86 -12.60
CA PRO A 168 -16.78 -4.85 -11.91
C PRO A 168 -16.84 -5.66 -10.61
N ASP A 169 -16.08 -6.74 -10.49
CA ASP A 169 -15.97 -7.59 -9.31
C ASP A 169 -14.71 -8.44 -9.50
N ASP A 170 -13.68 -8.17 -8.70
CA ASP A 170 -12.43 -8.95 -8.61
C ASP A 170 -11.69 -8.58 -7.31
N ALA A 171 -10.85 -9.44 -6.78
CA ALA A 171 -10.07 -9.14 -5.58
C ALA A 171 -8.79 -9.97 -5.49
N GLY A 172 -7.77 -9.40 -4.86
CA GLY A 172 -6.59 -10.14 -4.42
C GLY A 172 -6.34 -9.91 -2.94
N GLY A 173 -5.73 -10.88 -2.27
CA GLY A 173 -5.54 -10.79 -0.83
C GLY A 173 -5.16 -12.09 -0.16
N TYR A 174 -5.33 -12.12 1.15
CA TYR A 174 -4.89 -13.24 1.98
C TYR A 174 -6.02 -14.24 2.18
N VAL A 175 -5.73 -15.50 1.92
CA VAL A 175 -6.62 -16.64 2.17
C VAL A 175 -6.06 -17.48 3.31
N PHE A 176 -6.90 -17.81 4.28
CA PHE A 176 -6.57 -18.75 5.33
C PHE A 176 -7.31 -20.06 5.14
N CYS A 177 -6.55 -21.15 5.19
CA CYS A 177 -7.01 -22.51 5.19
C CYS A 177 -6.34 -23.23 6.37
N ASP A 178 -7.10 -23.72 7.35
CA ASP A 178 -6.54 -24.43 8.53
C ASP A 178 -6.11 -25.87 8.22
N CYS A 179 -5.76 -26.11 6.96
CA CYS A 179 -5.19 -27.36 6.47
C CYS A 179 -4.34 -27.04 5.25
N TYR A 180 -3.55 -28.01 4.81
CA TYR A 180 -2.87 -27.86 3.54
C TYR A 180 -3.93 -27.95 2.42
N PRO A 181 -4.10 -26.90 1.59
CA PRO A 181 -5.17 -26.87 0.60
C PRO A 181 -5.04 -28.04 -0.37
N ARG A 182 -6.14 -28.65 -0.81
CA ARG A 182 -6.10 -29.65 -1.87
C ARG A 182 -5.73 -29.00 -3.20
N SER A 183 -5.21 -29.79 -4.14
CA SER A 183 -4.80 -29.27 -5.47
C SER A 183 -5.95 -28.76 -6.32
N ASP A 184 -7.17 -29.21 -6.04
CA ASP A 184 -8.41 -28.84 -6.71
C ASP A 184 -9.23 -27.80 -5.92
N LEU A 185 -8.74 -27.34 -4.77
CA LEU A 185 -9.43 -26.32 -3.98
C LEU A 185 -9.38 -24.97 -4.70
N THR A 186 -10.50 -24.59 -5.28
CA THR A 186 -10.77 -23.27 -5.85
C THR A 186 -11.59 -22.42 -4.88
N VAL A 187 -11.30 -21.13 -4.83
CA VAL A 187 -12.06 -20.13 -4.06
C VAL A 187 -12.48 -18.99 -4.96
N ASP A 188 -13.58 -18.31 -4.60
CA ASP A 188 -14.10 -17.13 -5.29
C ASP A 188 -13.57 -15.86 -4.64
N LEU A 189 -12.75 -15.09 -5.36
CA LEU A 189 -12.18 -13.81 -4.96
C LEU A 189 -13.07 -12.65 -5.43
N PHE A 190 -14.37 -12.74 -5.10
CA PHE A 190 -15.41 -11.81 -5.53
C PHE A 190 -15.52 -11.70 -7.05
N GLY A 191 -15.88 -12.79 -7.73
CA GLY A 191 -16.11 -12.84 -9.17
C GLY A 191 -14.97 -13.46 -9.97
N ALA A 192 -13.80 -13.64 -9.35
CA ALA A 192 -12.64 -14.31 -9.95
C ALA A 192 -12.26 -15.58 -9.19
N LEU A 193 -12.25 -16.71 -9.89
CA LEU A 193 -11.81 -17.98 -9.32
C LEU A 193 -10.28 -18.07 -9.26
N ALA A 194 -9.77 -18.56 -8.14
CA ALA A 194 -8.36 -18.89 -7.94
C ALA A 194 -8.19 -20.25 -7.27
N ARG A 195 -7.17 -21.01 -7.66
CA ARG A 195 -6.72 -22.20 -6.95
C ARG A 195 -5.81 -21.78 -5.81
N VAL A 196 -6.13 -22.21 -4.59
CA VAL A 196 -5.36 -21.79 -3.40
C VAL A 196 -3.88 -22.18 -3.53
N ARG A 197 -3.58 -23.34 -4.13
CA ARG A 197 -2.19 -23.81 -4.34
C ARG A 197 -1.41 -23.08 -5.43
N ALA A 198 -2.07 -22.32 -6.31
CA ALA A 198 -1.39 -21.57 -7.35
C ALA A 198 -0.79 -20.26 -6.82
N GLY A 199 -1.31 -19.76 -5.69
CA GLY A 199 -0.79 -18.54 -5.06
C GLY A 199 0.45 -18.76 -4.20
N VAL A 200 0.82 -17.72 -3.46
CA VAL A 200 2.04 -17.66 -2.66
C VAL A 200 1.79 -18.24 -1.26
N ASP A 201 2.46 -19.35 -0.93
CA ASP A 201 2.45 -19.90 0.43
C ASP A 201 3.22 -18.98 1.39
N LEU A 202 2.54 -18.47 2.41
CA LEU A 202 3.10 -17.62 3.46
C LEU A 202 3.39 -18.40 4.76
N GLY A 203 2.98 -19.66 4.82
CA GLY A 203 3.07 -20.53 5.98
C GLY A 203 1.91 -20.39 6.96
N ASN A 204 1.79 -21.37 7.86
CA ASN A 204 0.76 -21.42 8.90
C ASN A 204 -0.69 -21.35 8.37
N GLY A 205 -0.93 -21.92 7.19
CA GLY A 205 -2.25 -21.96 6.56
C GLY A 205 -2.61 -20.70 5.77
N TRP A 206 -1.73 -19.71 5.71
CA TRP A 206 -1.93 -18.48 4.96
C TRP A 206 -1.34 -18.55 3.55
N TRP A 207 -2.14 -18.10 2.59
CA TRP A 207 -1.80 -18.00 1.18
C TRP A 207 -2.14 -16.59 0.71
N TYR A 208 -1.38 -16.05 -0.24
CA TYR A 208 -1.79 -14.85 -0.96
C TYR A 208 -2.18 -15.24 -2.37
N LEU A 209 -3.40 -14.86 -2.77
CA LEU A 209 -3.95 -15.17 -4.08
C LEU A 209 -4.19 -13.89 -4.88
N GLU A 210 -3.91 -13.98 -6.17
CA GLU A 210 -4.28 -13.00 -7.16
C GLU A 210 -5.30 -13.60 -8.15
N PRO A 211 -6.11 -12.75 -8.79
CA PRO A 211 -7.04 -13.19 -9.83
C PRO A 211 -6.32 -13.88 -10.98
N GLY A 212 -6.82 -15.04 -11.37
CA GLY A 212 -6.23 -15.83 -12.45
C GLY A 212 -5.12 -16.80 -12.01
N ASP A 213 -4.83 -16.91 -10.72
CA ASP A 213 -4.04 -18.01 -10.14
C ASP A 213 -4.78 -19.35 -10.31
N LEU A 214 -4.80 -19.90 -11.54
CA LEU A 214 -5.49 -21.13 -11.93
C LEU A 214 -4.56 -22.34 -11.93
#